data_AF-A0A3D1MBY2-F1
#
_entry.id   AF-A0A3D1MBY2-F1
#
_cell.length_a   1.000
_cell.length_b   1.000
_cell.length_c   1.000
_cell.angle_alpha   90.00
_cell.angle_beta   90.00
_cell.angle_gamma   90.00
#
_symmetry.space_group_name_H-M   'P 1'
#
loop_
_entity.id
_entity.type
_entity.pdbx_description
1 polymer ?
#
loop_
_entity_poly.entity_id
_entity_poly.type
_entity_poly.pdbx_seq_one_letter_code
_entity_poly.pdbx_strand_id
1 'polypeptide(L)'
;EIVGFLGPNGAGKSTTMRMIMGFIRPSKGSIKVNGLEVESNRQTIRQKIGYLPEGNPLYYDLYVREFLRFAASITGVSNTRQRIEETIHLVGLQQEAHKKIGQLSKGYKQRV
;
A
#
# COMPACT_ATOMS: atom_id res chain seq x y z
N GLU A 1 17.07 -0.39 -7.54
CA GLU A 1 16.93 0.86 -8.31
C GLU A 1 15.74 1.64 -7.77
N ILE A 2 15.79 2.97 -7.77
CA ILE A 2 14.67 3.85 -7.42
C ILE A 2 14.34 4.67 -8.66
N VAL A 3 13.09 4.59 -9.12
CA VAL A 3 12.63 5.29 -10.32
C VAL A 3 11.56 6.31 -9.93
N GLY A 4 11.72 7.55 -10.35
CA GLY A 4 10.74 8.62 -10.18
C GLY A 4 9.93 8.83 -11.45
N PHE A 5 8.59 8.77 -11.36
CA PHE A 5 7.70 9.11 -12.48
C PHE A 5 7.20 10.54 -12.33
N LEU A 6 7.81 11.47 -13.04
CA LEU A 6 7.64 12.92 -12.84
C LEU A 6 6.79 13.57 -13.95
N GLY A 7 6.08 14.63 -13.58
CA GLY A 7 5.22 15.40 -14.48
C GLY A 7 4.24 16.28 -13.71
N PRO A 8 3.59 17.28 -14.33
CA PRO A 8 2.64 18.17 -13.67
C PRO A 8 1.37 17.43 -13.20
N ASN A 9 0.55 18.08 -12.39
CA ASN A 9 -0.77 17.57 -12.04
C ASN A 9 -1.61 17.39 -13.32
N GLY A 10 -2.34 16.29 -13.40
CA GLY A 10 -3.10 15.94 -14.62
C GLY A 10 -2.30 15.22 -15.72
N ALA A 11 -0.97 15.08 -15.61
CA ALA A 11 -0.16 14.38 -16.62
C ALA A 11 -0.38 12.85 -16.71
N GLY A 12 -1.33 12.29 -15.95
CA GLY A 12 -1.66 10.86 -15.98
C GLY A 12 -0.87 9.96 -15.01
N LYS A 13 0.01 10.52 -14.17
CA LYS A 13 0.84 9.75 -13.21
C LYS A 13 0.05 8.73 -12.37
N SER A 14 -0.99 9.21 -11.68
CA SER A 14 -1.83 8.37 -10.82
C SER A 14 -2.63 7.35 -11.63
N THR A 15 -3.07 7.72 -12.83
CA THR A 15 -3.74 6.80 -13.76
C THR A 15 -2.81 5.67 -14.19
N THR A 16 -1.55 5.99 -14.55
CA THR A 16 -0.53 5.00 -14.89
C THR A 16 -0.24 4.05 -13.73
N MET A 17 -0.06 4.58 -12.51
CA MET A 17 0.13 3.73 -11.33
C MET A 17 -1.07 2.79 -11.09
N ARG A 18 -2.30 3.28 -11.26
CA ARG A 18 -3.52 2.44 -11.16
C ARG A 18 -3.61 1.39 -12.26
N MET A 19 -3.11 1.68 -13.47
CA MET A 19 -3.03 0.68 -14.55
C MET A 19 -1.99 -0.41 -14.23
N ILE A 20 -0.83 -0.05 -13.68
CA ILE A 20 0.18 -1.03 -13.23
C ILE A 20 -0.39 -1.94 -12.14
N MET A 21 -1.16 -1.38 -11.20
CA MET A 21 -1.85 -2.15 -10.15
C MET A 21 -3.03 -2.98 -10.66
N GLY A 22 -3.43 -2.83 -11.92
CA GLY A 22 -4.59 -3.52 -12.51
C GLY A 22 -5.95 -2.99 -12.04
N PHE A 23 -6.00 -1.78 -11.45
CA PHE A 23 -7.26 -1.12 -11.07
C PHE A 23 -7.96 -0.46 -12.26
N ILE A 24 -7.19 -0.04 -13.27
CA ILE A 24 -7.69 0.53 -14.52
C ILE A 24 -7.10 -0.28 -15.67
N ARG A 25 -7.89 -0.60 -16.70
CA ARG A 25 -7.39 -1.28 -17.90
C ARG A 25 -6.83 -0.26 -18.88
N PRO A 26 -5.65 -0.49 -19.49
CA PRO A 26 -5.19 0.35 -20.58
C PRO A 26 -6.09 0.20 -21.80
N SER A 27 -6.39 1.30 -22.51
CA SER A 27 -7.19 1.23 -23.73
C SER A 27 -6.45 0.56 -24.88
N LYS A 28 -5.11 0.67 -24.91
CA LYS A 28 -4.19 0.04 -25.88
C LYS A 28 -2.86 -0.27 -25.20
N GLY A 29 -2.12 -1.23 -25.75
CA GLY A 29 -0.82 -1.66 -25.22
C GLY A 29 -0.94 -2.68 -24.09
N SER A 30 0.19 -3.09 -23.52
CA SER A 30 0.25 -4.06 -22.43
C SER A 30 1.22 -3.61 -21.35
N ILE A 31 1.01 -4.10 -20.13
CA ILE A 31 1.87 -3.85 -18.97
C ILE A 31 2.28 -5.21 -18.41
N LYS A 32 3.57 -5.38 -18.14
CA LYS A 32 4.12 -6.58 -17.49
C LYS A 32 4.78 -6.20 -16.16
N VAL A 33 4.48 -6.98 -15.12
CA VAL A 33 5.13 -6.89 -13.80
C VAL A 33 5.76 -8.24 -13.51
N ASN A 34 7.07 -8.26 -13.25
CA ASN A 34 7.84 -9.49 -13.02
C ASN A 34 7.60 -10.55 -14.12
N GLY A 35 7.55 -10.11 -15.38
CA GLY A 35 7.28 -10.95 -16.55
C GLY A 35 5.81 -11.34 -16.76
N LEU A 36 4.93 -11.08 -15.79
CA LEU A 36 3.51 -11.42 -15.87
C LEU A 36 2.71 -10.27 -16.47
N GLU A 37 1.85 -10.56 -17.43
CA GLU A 37 0.93 -9.58 -17.98
C GLU A 37 -0.15 -9.19 -16.97
N VAL A 38 -0.31 -7.88 -16.74
CA VAL A 38 -1.21 -7.34 -15.71
C VAL A 38 -2.66 -7.76 -15.95
N GLU A 39 -3.12 -7.76 -17.20
CA GLU A 39 -4.52 -8.01 -17.51
C GLU A 39 -4.96 -9.42 -17.09
N SER A 40 -4.11 -10.42 -17.32
CA SER A 40 -4.36 -11.85 -17.05
C SER A 40 -3.91 -12.30 -15.66
N ASN A 41 -3.04 -11.55 -14.95
CA ASN A 41 -2.43 -11.98 -13.68
C ASN A 41 -2.66 -11.02 -12.50
N ARG A 42 -3.76 -10.26 -12.51
CA ARG A 42 -4.03 -9.18 -11.54
C ARG A 42 -3.85 -9.60 -10.08
N GLN A 43 -4.41 -10.74 -9.67
CA GLN A 43 -4.35 -11.21 -8.29
C GLN A 43 -2.91 -11.52 -7.86
N THR A 44 -2.19 -12.29 -8.67
CA THR A 44 -0.78 -12.64 -8.43
C THR A 44 0.12 -11.41 -8.36
N ILE A 45 -0.14 -10.42 -9.21
CA ILE A 45 0.62 -9.16 -9.22
C ILE A 45 0.32 -8.31 -7.98
N ARG A 46 -0.95 -8.23 -7.55
CA ARG A 46 -1.34 -7.49 -6.34
C ARG A 46 -0.72 -8.08 -5.06
N GLN A 47 -0.45 -9.38 -5.03
CA GLN A 47 0.27 -10.02 -3.91
C GLN A 47 1.78 -9.68 -3.89
N LYS A 48 2.33 -9.20 -5.02
CA LYS A 48 3.76 -8.89 -5.18
C LYS A 48 4.09 -7.40 -5.08
N ILE A 49 3.10 -6.52 -5.06
CA ILE A 49 3.29 -5.06 -5.00
C ILE A 49 2.58 -4.48 -3.78
N GLY A 50 3.31 -3.70 -2.98
CA GLY A 50 2.73 -2.75 -2.03
C GLY A 50 2.37 -1.44 -2.73
N TYR A 51 1.12 -0.98 -2.60
CA TYR A 51 0.64 0.27 -3.20
C TYR A 51 0.07 1.20 -2.15
N LEU A 52 0.69 2.37 -1.98
CA LEU A 52 0.21 3.45 -1.12
C LEU A 52 -0.32 4.59 -2.00
N PRO A 53 -1.65 4.73 -2.17
CA PRO A 53 -2.23 5.86 -2.90
C PRO A 53 -2.06 7.16 -2.12
N GLU A 54 -2.22 8.29 -2.82
CA GLU A 54 -2.18 9.63 -2.21
C GLU A 54 -3.19 9.80 -1.06
N GLY A 55 -4.40 9.23 -1.22
CA GLY A 55 -5.37 9.10 -0.13
C GLY A 55 -5.18 7.77 0.60
N ASN A 56 -4.48 7.76 1.74
CA ASN A 56 -4.28 6.57 2.56
C ASN A 56 -5.62 6.12 3.20
N PRO A 57 -6.22 4.99 2.78
CA PRO A 57 -7.53 4.57 3.27
C PRO A 57 -7.37 3.85 4.61
N LEU A 58 -7.50 4.61 5.71
CA LEU A 58 -7.31 4.11 7.07
C LEU A 58 -8.65 4.01 7.82
N TYR A 59 -8.76 3.00 8.70
CA TYR A 59 -9.88 2.83 9.62
C TYR A 59 -9.60 3.61 10.91
N TYR A 60 -10.14 4.82 11.03
CA TYR A 60 -9.79 5.73 12.12
C TYR A 60 -10.19 5.26 13.51
N ASP A 61 -11.18 4.37 13.61
CA ASP A 61 -11.66 3.84 14.89
C ASP A 61 -10.83 2.68 15.43
N LEU A 62 -9.96 2.08 14.60
CA LEU A 62 -9.07 0.99 14.98
C LEU A 62 -7.78 1.51 15.61
N TYR A 63 -7.22 0.74 16.54
CA TYR A 63 -5.84 0.91 16.99
C TYR A 63 -4.86 0.54 15.86
N VAL A 64 -3.68 1.18 15.84
CA VAL A 64 -2.65 0.90 14.81
C VAL A 64 -2.37 -0.60 14.68
N ARG A 65 -2.20 -1.29 15.80
CA ARG A 65 -1.92 -2.74 15.82
C ARG A 65 -3.09 -3.60 15.35
N GLU A 66 -4.32 -3.16 15.58
CA GLU A 66 -5.52 -3.84 15.09
C GLU A 66 -5.63 -3.71 13.58
N PHE A 67 -5.43 -2.49 13.06
CA PHE A 67 -5.42 -2.24 11.62
C PHE A 67 -4.32 -3.05 10.91
N LEU A 68 -3.09 -3.06 11.44
CA LEU A 68 -2.00 -3.84 10.84
C LEU A 68 -2.29 -5.34 10.88
N ARG A 69 -2.95 -5.85 11.94
CA ARG A 69 -3.40 -7.24 12.02
C ARG A 69 -4.48 -7.56 11.00
N PHE A 70 -5.43 -6.65 10.81
CA PHE A 70 -6.46 -6.75 9.77
C PHE A 70 -5.87 -6.73 8.36
N ALA A 71 -4.93 -5.82 8.08
CA ALA A 71 -4.25 -5.77 6.79
C ALA A 71 -3.44 -7.06 6.52
N ALA A 72 -2.76 -7.59 7.53
CA ALA A 72 -2.00 -8.83 7.45
C ALA A 72 -2.89 -10.06 7.18
N SER A 73 -4.09 -10.12 7.77
CA SER A 73 -5.01 -11.26 7.55
C SER A 73 -5.56 -11.29 6.13
N ILE A 74 -5.82 -10.12 5.52
CA ILE A 74 -6.30 -10.03 4.13
C ILE A 74 -5.19 -10.37 3.13
N THR A 75 -3.95 -10.02 3.45
CA THR A 75 -2.80 -10.16 2.54
C THR A 75 -2.06 -11.49 2.68
N GLY A 76 -2.46 -12.34 3.63
CA GLY A 76 -1.86 -13.68 3.83
C GLY A 76 -0.47 -13.65 4.46
N VAL A 77 -0.17 -12.64 5.28
CA VAL A 77 1.15 -12.49 5.92
C VAL A 77 1.31 -13.52 7.05
N SER A 78 2.30 -14.41 6.90
CA SER A 78 2.71 -15.36 7.94
C SER A 78 3.49 -14.67 9.08
N ASN A 79 3.56 -15.28 10.26
CA ASN A 79 4.23 -14.72 11.44
C ASN A 79 3.73 -13.30 11.79
N THR A 80 2.42 -13.09 11.66
CA THR A 80 1.77 -11.77 11.71
C THR A 80 2.22 -10.92 12.89
N ARG A 81 2.29 -11.49 14.11
CA ARG A 81 2.71 -10.76 15.31
C ARG A 81 4.11 -10.18 15.16
N GLN A 82 5.09 -11.00 14.79
CA GLN A 82 6.47 -10.57 14.60
C GLN A 82 6.57 -9.52 13.49
N ARG A 83 5.90 -9.76 12.35
CA ARG A 83 5.93 -8.84 11.20
C ARG A 83 5.35 -7.47 11.51
N ILE A 84 4.33 -7.41 12.35
CA ILE A 84 3.74 -6.16 12.83
C ILE A 84 4.75 -5.38 13.68
N GLU A 85 5.44 -6.03 14.62
CA GLU A 85 6.46 -5.35 15.43
C GLU A 85 7.62 -4.83 14.58
N GLU A 86 8.12 -5.65 13.65
CA GLU A 86 9.17 -5.26 12.70
C GLU A 86 8.76 -4.02 11.90
N THR A 87 7.52 -4.01 11.40
CA THR A 87 6.99 -2.91 10.58
C THR A 87 6.85 -1.63 11.40
N ILE A 88 6.27 -1.73 12.60
CA ILE A 88 6.14 -0.58 13.53
C ILE A 88 7.51 0.01 13.86
N HIS A 89 8.51 -0.84 14.08
CA HIS A 89 9.87 -0.39 14.34
C HIS A 89 10.48 0.29 13.11
N LEU A 90 10.35 -0.32 11.93
CA LEU A 90 10.90 0.18 10.67
C LEU A 90 10.40 1.58 10.32
N VAL A 91 9.13 1.86 10.56
CA VAL A 91 8.51 3.15 10.23
C VAL A 91 8.47 4.13 11.41
N GLY A 92 9.06 3.77 12.56
CA GLY A 92 9.15 4.66 13.71
C GLY A 92 7.80 4.96 14.39
N LEU A 93 6.92 3.96 14.51
CA LEU A 93 5.58 4.08 15.10
C LEU A 93 5.48 3.58 16.55
N GLN A 94 6.59 3.16 17.18
CA GLN A 94 6.59 2.46 18.48
C GLN A 94 5.80 3.23 19.56
N GLN A 95 6.03 4.53 19.69
CA GLN A 95 5.37 5.36 20.71
C GLN A 95 3.88 5.62 20.42
N GLU A 96 3.45 5.47 19.17
CA GLU A 96 2.09 5.81 18.74
C GLU A 96 1.21 4.56 18.50
N ALA A 97 1.81 3.37 18.43
CA ALA A 97 1.13 2.13 18.07
C ALA A 97 0.01 1.69 19.03
N HIS A 98 -0.03 2.27 20.24
CA HIS A 98 -1.06 2.02 21.24
C HIS A 98 -2.30 2.92 21.08
N LYS A 99 -2.29 3.87 20.13
CA LYS A 99 -3.40 4.82 19.91
C LYS A 99 -4.31 4.35 18.78
N LYS A 100 -5.53 4.92 18.76
CA LYS A 100 -6.41 4.83 17.59
C LYS A 100 -5.84 5.64 16.45
N ILE A 101 -6.00 5.17 15.21
CA ILE A 101 -5.46 5.86 14.04
C ILE A 101 -6.04 7.27 13.91
N GLY A 102 -7.30 7.49 14.28
CA GLY A 102 -7.93 8.81 14.29
C GLY A 102 -7.16 9.87 15.09
N GLN A 103 -6.51 9.45 16.18
CA GLN A 103 -5.76 10.31 17.12
C GLN A 103 -4.37 10.71 16.61
N LEU A 104 -3.88 10.07 15.54
CA LEU A 104 -2.56 10.32 14.98
C LEU A 104 -2.52 11.63 14.19
N SER A 105 -1.35 12.27 14.20
CA SER A 105 -1.07 13.39 13.29
C SER A 105 -1.10 12.92 11.83
N LYS A 106 -1.25 13.85 10.88
CA LYS A 106 -1.21 13.53 9.44
C LYS A 106 0.07 12.79 9.05
N GLY A 107 1.21 13.19 9.61
CA GLY A 107 2.50 12.54 9.34
C GLY A 107 2.56 11.11 9.87
N TYR A 108 2.02 10.84 11.06
CA TYR A 108 1.93 9.48 11.57
C TYR A 108 0.95 8.62 10.79
N LYS A 109 -0.18 9.18 10.34
CA LYS A 109 -1.12 8.50 9.42
C LYS A 109 -0.48 8.12 8.08
N GLN A 110 0.55 8.82 7.62
CA GLN A 110 1.28 8.43 6.40
C GLN A 110 2.26 7.25 6.62
N ARG A 111 2.61 6.97 7.88
CA ARG A 111 3.51 5.87 8.26
C ARG A 111 2.77 4.57 8.60
N VAL A 112 1.47 4.67 8.93
CA VAL A 112 0.55 3.53 9.12
C VAL A 112 0.16 2.96 7.77
#